data_AF-A0A9N8VHF4-F1
#
_entry.id   AF-A0A9N8VHF4-F1
#
_cell.length_a   1.000
_cell.length_b   1.000
_cell.length_c   1.000
_cell.angle_alpha   90.00
_cell.angle_beta   90.00
_cell.angle_gamma   90.00
#
_symmetry.space_group_name_H-M   'P 1'
#
loop_
_entity.id
_entity.type
_entity.pdbx_description
1 polymer ?
#
loop_
_entity_poly.entity_id
_entity_poly.type
_entity_poly.pdbx_seq_one_letter_code
_entity_poly.pdbx_strand_id
1 'polypeptide(L)'
;MASENYFSEWEQICLEFFSNNDKDAEAVVGLVEFATCSNREVTVNIDSIDKNLRKEKIEELLAKIGFDNGVMLHPQEFDKYLETKRKVRSEFHRKKAIELFKELDKLLHSKPAKYTPLHRLSELETYLTQYKTSVGALPFIKGLLHVFKLQLHQSTLASWTFLDNTLTQNGIDFMRATVNLLVNVLGFVHTVQEADESGEQGSLRTWYIDNTLSDSEILTLIKKFPKETYLSNVRATGLIELSSQQRSPNLIKTSKGNIYEKFFIQPGREPDVYDLDQMGKELQTIIHDTQDNENWVHNFLNQPNLINDDPLSHNVAFEKIFNDANVQDKSWANEFQQQNDDESNKIVEQKSPVSNGDWASEFSTNTSEGDVKDLGELQRDYDRLHYG
;
A
#
# COMPACT_ATOMS: atom_id res chain seq x y z
N MET A 1 -18.44 -49.04 30.59
CA MET A 1 -19.20 -48.76 29.36
C MET A 1 -19.82 -47.36 29.33
N ALA A 2 -20.03 -46.66 30.46
CA ALA A 2 -20.51 -45.27 30.46
C ALA A 2 -19.39 -44.22 30.23
N SER A 3 -18.12 -44.61 30.28
CA SER A 3 -16.98 -43.68 30.26
C SER A 3 -16.54 -43.20 28.87
N GLU A 4 -16.86 -43.94 27.80
CA GLU A 4 -16.51 -43.53 26.44
C GLU A 4 -17.46 -42.48 25.87
N ASN A 5 -18.68 -42.37 26.41
CA ASN A 5 -19.73 -41.55 25.82
C ASN A 5 -19.56 -40.04 26.09
N TYR A 6 -19.09 -39.64 27.28
CA TYR A 6 -19.01 -38.20 27.60
C TYR A 6 -17.86 -37.48 26.89
N PHE A 7 -16.76 -38.16 26.58
CA PHE A 7 -15.67 -37.56 25.81
C PHE A 7 -16.04 -37.33 24.35
N SER A 8 -16.78 -38.26 23.74
CA SER A 8 -17.31 -38.05 22.39
C SER A 8 -18.32 -36.90 22.36
N GLU A 9 -19.15 -36.77 23.39
CA GLU A 9 -20.07 -35.63 23.53
C GLU A 9 -19.30 -34.31 23.70
N TRP A 10 -18.21 -34.30 24.48
CA TRP A 10 -17.36 -33.13 24.63
C TRP A 10 -16.65 -32.73 23.32
N GLU A 11 -16.11 -33.72 22.59
CA GLU A 11 -15.52 -33.49 21.27
C GLU A 11 -16.56 -32.90 20.30
N GLN A 12 -17.80 -33.41 20.31
CA GLN A 12 -18.89 -32.87 19.50
C GLN A 12 -19.24 -31.44 19.90
N ILE A 13 -19.36 -31.12 21.19
CA ILE A 13 -19.60 -29.75 21.66
C ILE A 13 -18.48 -28.81 21.19
N CYS A 14 -17.21 -29.24 21.27
CA CYS A 14 -16.10 -28.46 20.72
C CYS A 14 -16.24 -28.23 19.21
N LEU A 15 -16.66 -29.25 18.44
CA LEU A 15 -16.89 -29.14 17.00
C LEU A 15 -18.02 -28.17 16.66
N GLU A 16 -19.14 -28.22 17.38
CA GLU A 16 -20.27 -27.30 17.23
C GLU A 16 -19.86 -25.85 17.54
N PHE A 17 -19.06 -25.65 18.60
CA PHE A 17 -18.50 -24.34 18.93
C PHE A 17 -17.62 -23.80 17.80
N PHE A 18 -16.58 -24.54 17.40
CA PHE A 18 -15.60 -24.02 16.43
C PHE A 18 -16.14 -23.96 15.00
N SER A 19 -16.93 -24.94 14.56
CA SER A 19 -17.33 -25.08 13.15
C SER A 19 -18.68 -24.46 12.85
N ASN A 20 -19.63 -24.54 13.78
CA ASN A 20 -21.02 -24.13 13.56
C ASN A 20 -21.39 -22.83 14.28
N ASN A 21 -20.48 -22.26 15.08
CA ASN A 21 -20.69 -21.04 15.85
C ASN A 21 -21.93 -21.13 16.77
N ASP A 22 -22.15 -22.33 17.33
CA ASP A 22 -23.26 -22.60 18.26
C ASP A 22 -23.01 -21.88 19.60
N LYS A 23 -23.97 -21.03 19.98
CA LYS A 23 -23.89 -20.17 21.17
C LYS A 23 -24.01 -20.95 22.48
N ASP A 24 -24.75 -22.04 22.51
CA ASP A 24 -24.88 -22.88 23.70
C ASP A 24 -23.59 -23.71 23.88
N ALA A 25 -23.01 -24.21 22.77
CA ALA A 25 -21.71 -24.88 22.80
C ALA A 25 -20.57 -23.93 23.22
N GLU A 26 -20.55 -22.69 22.72
CA GLU A 26 -19.62 -21.63 23.15
C GLU A 26 -19.68 -21.42 24.67
N ALA A 27 -20.88 -21.34 25.24
CA ALA A 27 -21.07 -21.16 26.68
C ALA A 27 -20.55 -22.35 27.49
N VAL A 28 -20.85 -23.59 27.07
CA VAL A 28 -20.33 -24.80 27.73
C VAL A 28 -18.81 -24.84 27.66
N VAL A 29 -18.22 -24.56 26.48
CA VAL A 29 -16.76 -24.55 26.31
C VAL A 29 -16.10 -23.50 27.21
N GLY A 30 -16.67 -22.30 27.27
CA GLY A 30 -16.20 -21.24 28.17
C GLY A 30 -16.27 -21.64 29.63
N LEU A 31 -17.40 -22.21 30.08
CA LEU A 31 -17.57 -22.68 31.46
C LEU A 31 -16.51 -23.73 31.84
N VAL A 32 -16.27 -24.71 30.98
CA VAL A 32 -15.28 -25.77 31.22
C VAL A 32 -13.85 -25.23 31.19
N GLU A 33 -13.54 -24.30 30.27
CA GLU A 33 -12.22 -23.67 30.20
C GLU A 33 -11.86 -22.85 31.44
N PHE A 34 -12.85 -22.14 31.99
CA PHE A 34 -12.69 -21.30 33.18
C PHE A 34 -13.18 -21.98 34.46
N ALA A 35 -13.26 -23.32 34.47
CA ALA A 35 -13.66 -24.08 35.63
C ALA A 35 -12.70 -23.86 36.81
N THR A 36 -13.25 -23.78 38.02
CA THR A 36 -12.46 -23.70 39.24
C THR A 36 -11.95 -25.10 39.58
N CYS A 37 -10.62 -25.25 39.62
CA CYS A 37 -9.97 -26.52 39.92
C CYS A 37 -9.38 -26.49 41.34
N SER A 38 -9.84 -27.41 42.18
CA SER A 38 -9.25 -27.70 43.51
C SER A 38 -8.73 -29.14 43.53
N ASN A 39 -7.93 -29.51 44.54
CA ASN A 39 -7.22 -30.80 44.62
C ASN A 39 -8.09 -32.06 44.46
N ARG A 40 -9.43 -31.96 44.57
CA ARG A 40 -10.36 -33.10 44.41
C ARG A 40 -11.64 -32.76 43.66
N GLU A 41 -11.78 -31.55 43.15
CA GLU A 41 -13.05 -31.08 42.62
C GLU A 41 -12.82 -30.05 41.52
N VAL A 42 -13.58 -30.19 40.43
CA VAL A 42 -13.63 -29.23 39.34
C VAL A 42 -15.07 -28.73 39.25
N THR A 43 -15.26 -27.42 39.38
CA THR A 43 -16.59 -26.82 39.38
C THR A 43 -16.72 -25.71 38.34
N VAL A 44 -17.89 -25.60 37.74
CA VAL A 44 -18.26 -24.53 36.81
C VAL A 44 -19.32 -23.63 37.42
N ASN A 45 -19.22 -22.33 37.18
CA ASN A 45 -20.20 -21.37 37.67
C ASN A 45 -21.36 -21.22 36.68
N ILE A 46 -22.39 -22.05 36.81
CA ILE A 46 -23.57 -22.03 35.93
C ILE A 46 -24.33 -20.70 36.04
N ASP A 47 -24.27 -20.00 37.18
CA ASP A 47 -24.95 -18.72 37.37
C ASP A 47 -24.27 -17.56 36.63
N SER A 48 -23.08 -17.78 36.07
CA SER A 48 -22.39 -16.81 35.20
C SER A 48 -22.89 -16.80 33.75
N ILE A 49 -23.77 -17.74 33.37
CA ILE A 49 -24.33 -17.84 32.02
C ILE A 49 -25.14 -16.57 31.68
N ASP A 50 -24.95 -16.04 30.47
CA ASP A 50 -25.74 -14.92 29.95
C ASP A 50 -27.24 -15.26 30.00
N LYS A 51 -28.04 -14.34 30.54
CA LYS A 51 -29.50 -14.45 30.65
C LYS A 51 -30.19 -14.65 29.30
N ASN A 52 -29.54 -14.31 28.19
CA ASN A 52 -30.06 -14.51 26.85
C ASN A 52 -29.90 -15.95 26.33
N LEU A 53 -29.15 -16.80 27.03
CA LEU A 53 -28.92 -18.20 26.66
C LEU A 53 -29.90 -19.13 27.37
N ARG A 54 -30.11 -20.31 26.79
CA ARG A 54 -31.02 -21.33 27.32
C ARG A 54 -30.33 -22.11 28.44
N LYS A 55 -30.46 -21.63 29.68
CA LYS A 55 -29.82 -22.25 30.86
C LYS A 55 -30.09 -23.75 30.95
N GLU A 56 -31.33 -24.18 30.72
CA GLU A 56 -31.71 -25.60 30.77
C GLU A 56 -30.96 -26.42 29.71
N LYS A 57 -30.70 -25.83 28.53
CA LYS A 57 -29.96 -26.51 27.47
C LYS A 57 -28.49 -26.65 27.81
N ILE A 58 -27.89 -25.62 28.40
CA ILE A 58 -26.49 -25.64 28.83
C ILE A 58 -26.30 -26.66 29.97
N GLU A 59 -27.23 -26.71 30.93
CA GLU A 59 -27.24 -27.73 31.98
C GLU A 59 -27.38 -29.16 31.40
N GLU A 60 -28.24 -29.36 30.40
CA GLU A 60 -28.35 -30.64 29.68
C GLU A 60 -27.02 -31.04 29.00
N LEU A 61 -26.35 -30.09 28.35
CA LEU A 61 -25.06 -30.33 27.70
C LEU A 61 -23.95 -30.64 28.72
N LEU A 62 -23.89 -29.89 29.81
CA LEU A 62 -22.97 -30.14 30.94
C LEU A 62 -23.19 -31.54 31.52
N ALA A 63 -24.44 -31.96 31.71
CA ALA A 63 -24.78 -33.30 32.17
C ALA A 63 -24.27 -34.40 31.22
N LYS A 64 -24.40 -34.22 29.91
CA LYS A 64 -23.88 -35.17 28.90
C LYS A 64 -22.37 -35.34 28.96
N ILE A 65 -21.66 -34.27 29.31
CA ILE A 65 -20.20 -34.29 29.47
C ILE A 65 -19.76 -34.54 30.91
N GLY A 66 -20.61 -35.08 31.78
CA GLY A 66 -20.20 -35.53 33.11
C GLY A 66 -20.09 -34.44 34.17
N PHE A 67 -20.84 -33.35 34.05
CA PHE A 67 -21.04 -32.37 35.12
C PHE A 67 -22.45 -32.49 35.71
N ASP A 68 -22.56 -32.65 37.02
CA ASP A 68 -23.82 -32.66 37.75
C ASP A 68 -23.90 -31.44 38.67
N ASN A 69 -24.93 -30.60 38.51
CA ASN A 69 -25.09 -29.34 39.24
C ASN A 69 -23.83 -28.46 39.26
N GLY A 70 -23.09 -28.45 38.14
CA GLY A 70 -21.86 -27.68 37.97
C GLY A 70 -20.61 -28.34 38.58
N VAL A 71 -20.70 -29.55 39.12
CA VAL A 71 -19.56 -30.31 39.65
C VAL A 71 -19.20 -31.44 38.70
N MET A 72 -17.92 -31.54 38.33
CA MET A 72 -17.43 -32.60 37.47
C MET A 72 -17.40 -33.95 38.21
N LEU A 73 -17.98 -34.99 37.62
CA LEU A 73 -18.05 -36.33 38.22
C LEU A 73 -16.67 -37.02 38.29
N HIS A 74 -15.76 -36.69 37.37
CA HIS A 74 -14.44 -37.30 37.22
C HIS A 74 -13.32 -36.23 37.10
N PRO A 75 -13.03 -35.48 38.19
CA PRO A 75 -12.12 -34.34 38.15
C PRO A 75 -10.68 -34.70 37.75
N GLN A 76 -10.24 -35.93 37.99
CA GLN A 76 -8.92 -36.43 37.57
C GLN A 76 -8.73 -36.49 36.05
N GLU A 77 -9.81 -36.32 35.28
CA GLU A 77 -9.77 -36.35 33.82
C GLU A 77 -9.93 -34.98 33.16
N PHE A 78 -9.95 -33.91 33.94
CA PHE A 78 -10.14 -32.55 33.43
C PHE A 78 -9.09 -32.16 32.38
N ASP A 79 -7.83 -32.58 32.55
CA ASP A 79 -6.78 -32.32 31.56
C ASP A 79 -7.12 -32.91 30.17
N LYS A 80 -7.81 -34.06 30.12
CA LYS A 80 -8.26 -34.66 28.85
C LYS A 80 -9.29 -33.78 28.14
N TYR A 81 -10.11 -33.01 28.86
CA TYR A 81 -11.06 -32.07 28.25
C TYR A 81 -10.30 -30.93 27.57
N LEU A 82 -9.28 -30.39 28.26
CA LEU A 82 -8.44 -29.32 27.72
C LEU A 82 -7.64 -29.81 26.50
N GLU A 83 -7.06 -31.01 26.57
CA GLU A 83 -6.36 -31.63 25.45
C GLU A 83 -7.29 -31.87 24.24
N THR A 84 -8.50 -32.40 24.48
CA THR A 84 -9.50 -32.60 23.42
C THR A 84 -9.88 -31.28 22.77
N LYS A 85 -10.16 -30.24 23.56
CA LYS A 85 -10.47 -28.90 23.03
C LYS A 85 -9.31 -28.35 22.18
N ARG A 86 -8.07 -28.43 22.68
CA ARG A 86 -6.86 -27.99 21.96
C ARG A 86 -6.71 -28.75 20.65
N LYS A 87 -6.92 -30.08 20.65
CA LYS A 87 -6.87 -30.92 19.44
C LYS A 87 -7.92 -30.49 18.42
N VAL A 88 -9.18 -30.38 18.81
CA VAL A 88 -10.28 -29.94 17.93
C VAL A 88 -10.00 -28.53 17.37
N ARG A 89 -9.57 -27.60 18.23
CA ARG A 89 -9.20 -26.24 17.84
C ARG A 89 -8.06 -26.22 16.82
N SER A 90 -7.01 -26.99 17.07
CA SER A 90 -5.86 -27.13 16.16
C SER A 90 -6.29 -27.69 14.80
N GLU A 91 -7.10 -28.75 14.79
CA GLU A 91 -7.63 -29.32 13.55
C GLU A 91 -8.53 -28.35 12.79
N PHE A 92 -9.39 -27.60 13.49
CA PHE A 92 -10.23 -26.56 12.92
C PHE A 92 -9.39 -25.46 12.26
N HIS A 93 -8.43 -24.87 12.98
CA HIS A 93 -7.55 -23.84 12.42
C HIS A 93 -6.71 -24.36 11.25
N ARG A 94 -6.25 -25.61 11.31
CA ARG A 94 -5.53 -26.26 10.20
C ARG A 94 -6.42 -26.39 8.96
N LYS A 95 -7.66 -26.87 9.11
CA LYS A 95 -8.62 -26.96 7.99
C LYS A 95 -8.91 -25.58 7.39
N LYS A 96 -9.17 -24.58 8.25
CA LYS A 96 -9.42 -23.20 7.84
C LYS A 96 -8.22 -22.58 7.12
N ALA A 97 -7.00 -22.83 7.59
CA ALA A 97 -5.78 -22.40 6.91
C ALA A 97 -5.67 -23.03 5.52
N ILE A 98 -5.89 -24.35 5.40
CA ILE A 98 -5.88 -25.05 4.09
C ILE A 98 -6.92 -24.45 3.14
N GLU A 99 -8.13 -24.14 3.61
CA GLU A 99 -9.17 -23.49 2.81
C GLU A 99 -8.78 -22.09 2.36
N LEU A 100 -8.20 -21.28 3.26
CA LEU A 100 -7.70 -19.94 2.93
C LEU A 100 -6.59 -20.00 1.89
N PHE A 101 -5.63 -20.93 2.01
CA PHE A 101 -4.57 -21.10 1.02
C PHE A 101 -5.09 -21.59 -0.33
N LYS A 102 -6.09 -22.50 -0.34
CA LYS A 102 -6.75 -22.91 -1.59
C LYS A 102 -7.47 -21.74 -2.28
N GLU A 103 -8.14 -20.89 -1.51
CA GLU A 103 -8.79 -19.70 -2.05
C GLU A 103 -7.74 -18.68 -2.53
N LEU A 104 -6.66 -18.46 -1.77
CA LEU A 104 -5.55 -17.61 -2.19
C LEU A 104 -4.98 -18.08 -3.53
N ASP A 105 -4.67 -19.37 -3.65
CA ASP A 105 -4.15 -19.97 -4.87
C ASP A 105 -5.09 -19.72 -6.07
N LYS A 106 -6.39 -19.93 -5.88
CA LYS A 106 -7.40 -19.63 -6.91
C LYS A 106 -7.41 -18.15 -7.32
N LEU A 107 -7.28 -17.22 -6.36
CA LEU A 107 -7.26 -15.78 -6.65
C LEU A 107 -5.99 -15.37 -7.40
N LEU A 108 -4.84 -15.92 -7.04
CA LEU A 108 -3.55 -15.64 -7.68
C LEU A 108 -3.50 -16.12 -9.14
N HIS A 109 -4.23 -17.19 -9.47
CA HIS A 109 -4.37 -17.68 -10.84
C HIS A 109 -5.45 -16.95 -11.66
N SER A 110 -6.09 -15.92 -11.10
CA SER A 110 -7.08 -15.13 -11.84
C SER A 110 -6.39 -14.29 -12.93
N LYS A 111 -7.07 -14.10 -14.06
CA LYS A 111 -6.54 -13.28 -15.16
C LYS A 111 -6.68 -11.81 -14.78
N PRO A 112 -5.58 -11.02 -14.83
CA PRO A 112 -5.64 -9.60 -14.50
C PRO A 112 -6.61 -8.89 -15.44
N ALA A 113 -7.53 -8.12 -14.86
CA ALA A 113 -8.40 -7.24 -15.61
C ALA A 113 -7.58 -6.05 -16.15
N LYS A 114 -7.92 -5.60 -17.37
CA LYS A 114 -7.31 -4.40 -17.95
C LYS A 114 -8.07 -3.17 -17.48
N TYR A 115 -7.71 -2.64 -16.31
CA TYR A 115 -8.30 -1.39 -15.82
C TYR A 115 -7.62 -0.17 -16.46
N THR A 116 -8.41 0.89 -16.67
CA THR A 116 -7.86 2.20 -17.03
C THR A 116 -7.26 2.88 -15.80
N PRO A 117 -6.35 3.86 -15.96
CA PRO A 117 -5.75 4.58 -14.83
C PRO A 117 -6.76 5.16 -13.82
N LEU A 118 -7.88 5.71 -14.32
CA LEU A 118 -8.94 6.25 -13.47
C LEU A 118 -9.64 5.17 -12.64
N HIS A 119 -9.88 3.99 -13.22
CA HIS A 119 -10.45 2.87 -12.47
C HIS A 119 -9.47 2.36 -11.41
N ARG A 120 -8.17 2.24 -11.75
CA ARG A 120 -7.14 1.84 -10.77
C ARG A 120 -7.11 2.76 -9.56
N LEU A 121 -7.19 4.06 -9.80
CA LEU A 121 -7.25 5.08 -8.76
C LEU A 121 -8.48 4.93 -7.86
N SER A 122 -9.66 4.73 -8.46
CA SER A 122 -10.93 4.58 -7.74
C SER A 122 -10.95 3.32 -6.86
N GLU A 123 -10.48 2.19 -7.39
CA GLU A 123 -10.41 0.92 -6.65
C GLU A 123 -9.40 1.00 -5.50
N LEU A 124 -8.23 1.63 -5.72
CA LEU A 124 -7.27 1.89 -4.65
C LEU A 124 -7.87 2.77 -3.54
N GLU A 125 -8.56 3.85 -3.91
CA GLU A 125 -9.20 4.76 -2.94
C GLU A 125 -10.28 4.04 -2.11
N THR A 126 -11.06 3.17 -2.76
CA THR A 126 -12.06 2.32 -2.11
C THR A 126 -11.40 1.36 -1.11
N TYR A 127 -10.35 0.65 -1.55
CA TYR A 127 -9.59 -0.26 -0.70
C TYR A 127 -8.99 0.46 0.53
N LEU A 128 -8.32 1.59 0.32
CA LEU A 128 -7.72 2.38 1.40
C LEU A 128 -8.79 2.88 2.37
N THR A 129 -9.95 3.32 1.88
CA THR A 129 -11.04 3.78 2.72
C THR A 129 -11.62 2.66 3.58
N GLN A 130 -11.79 1.46 3.00
CA GLN A 130 -12.30 0.28 3.69
C GLN A 130 -11.37 -0.18 4.82
N TYR A 131 -10.05 -0.15 4.59
CA TYR A 131 -9.08 -0.74 5.52
C TYR A 131 -8.28 0.29 6.34
N LYS A 132 -8.55 1.60 6.23
CA LYS A 132 -7.81 2.64 6.96
C LYS A 132 -7.81 2.50 8.48
N THR A 133 -8.82 1.87 9.07
CA THR A 133 -8.93 1.65 10.53
C THR A 133 -8.53 0.24 10.95
N SER A 134 -8.19 -0.64 10.01
CA SER A 134 -7.81 -2.02 10.31
C SER A 134 -6.34 -2.06 10.71
N VAL A 135 -6.07 -2.30 11.99
CA VAL A 135 -4.71 -2.38 12.56
C VAL A 135 -3.85 -3.38 11.77
N GLY A 136 -4.43 -4.54 11.41
CA GLY A 136 -3.73 -5.57 10.64
C GLY A 136 -3.46 -5.22 9.17
N ALA A 137 -4.19 -4.25 8.60
CA ALA A 137 -4.00 -3.81 7.21
C ALA A 137 -2.97 -2.68 7.07
N LEU A 138 -2.74 -1.87 8.11
CA LEU A 138 -1.83 -0.72 8.04
C LEU A 138 -0.39 -1.09 7.62
N PRO A 139 0.22 -2.18 8.13
CA PRO A 139 1.55 -2.63 7.67
C PRO A 139 1.60 -2.89 6.16
N PHE A 140 0.53 -3.49 5.62
CA PHE A 140 0.41 -3.79 4.20
C PHE A 140 0.24 -2.51 3.38
N ILE A 141 -0.64 -1.60 3.80
CA ILE A 141 -0.86 -0.29 3.14
C ILE A 141 0.46 0.51 3.10
N LYS A 142 1.22 0.51 4.19
CA LYS A 142 2.53 1.16 4.24
C LYS A 142 3.53 0.52 3.29
N GLY A 143 3.57 -0.81 3.23
CA GLY A 143 4.40 -1.55 2.29
C GLY A 143 4.09 -1.19 0.84
N LEU A 144 2.81 -1.18 0.47
CA LEU A 144 2.37 -0.79 -0.88
C LEU A 144 2.77 0.65 -1.24
N LEU A 145 2.60 1.60 -0.31
CA LEU A 145 3.06 2.98 -0.49
C LEU A 145 4.58 3.05 -0.72
N HIS A 146 5.35 2.29 0.06
CA HIS A 146 6.80 2.26 -0.07
C HIS A 146 7.24 1.68 -1.42
N VAL A 147 6.57 0.63 -1.92
CA VAL A 147 6.83 0.07 -3.26
C VAL A 147 6.61 1.14 -4.34
N PHE A 148 5.50 1.87 -4.27
CA PHE A 148 5.24 2.97 -5.22
C PHE A 148 6.28 4.08 -5.14
N LYS A 149 6.65 4.51 -3.93
CA LYS A 149 7.70 5.51 -3.74
C LYS A 149 9.04 5.04 -4.28
N LEU A 150 9.40 3.77 -4.04
CA LEU A 150 10.64 3.18 -4.53
C LEU A 150 10.67 3.10 -6.05
N GLN A 151 9.55 2.78 -6.72
CA GLN A 151 9.50 2.67 -8.18
C GLN A 151 9.72 4.00 -8.90
N LEU A 152 9.38 5.14 -8.28
CA LEU A 152 9.47 6.44 -8.94
C LEU A 152 10.87 6.72 -9.48
N HIS A 153 10.92 7.13 -10.75
CA HIS A 153 12.16 7.47 -11.47
C HIS A 153 13.15 6.30 -11.64
N GLN A 154 12.76 5.07 -11.28
CA GLN A 154 13.60 3.89 -11.44
C GLN A 154 13.35 3.23 -12.79
N SER A 155 14.43 2.80 -13.43
CA SER A 155 14.38 1.93 -14.62
C SER A 155 14.21 0.47 -14.26
N THR A 156 14.62 0.06 -13.06
CA THR A 156 14.39 -1.28 -12.52
C THR A 156 13.05 -1.36 -11.80
N LEU A 157 12.36 -2.50 -11.90
CA LEU A 157 11.10 -2.73 -11.20
C LEU A 157 11.35 -2.96 -9.71
N ALA A 158 10.56 -2.29 -8.87
CA ALA A 158 10.50 -2.56 -7.45
C ALA A 158 9.87 -3.95 -7.21
N SER A 159 10.49 -4.71 -6.32
CA SER A 159 9.98 -5.97 -5.80
C SER A 159 9.57 -5.84 -4.34
N TRP A 160 8.57 -6.63 -3.95
CA TRP A 160 8.02 -6.68 -2.61
C TRP A 160 7.81 -8.13 -2.17
N THR A 161 8.61 -8.58 -1.21
CA THR A 161 8.68 -9.99 -0.80
C THR A 161 8.11 -10.17 0.60
N PHE A 162 7.11 -11.03 0.75
CA PHE A 162 6.52 -11.39 2.03
C PHE A 162 5.85 -12.77 1.99
N LEU A 163 5.59 -13.34 3.16
CA LEU A 163 4.92 -14.63 3.31
C LEU A 163 3.43 -14.50 2.97
N ASP A 164 2.88 -15.50 2.27
CA ASP A 164 1.45 -15.58 1.96
C ASP A 164 0.56 -15.49 3.22
N ASN A 165 1.07 -15.87 4.40
CA ASN A 165 0.40 -15.73 5.69
C ASN A 165 -0.02 -14.29 5.99
N THR A 166 0.73 -13.31 5.49
CA THR A 166 0.37 -11.89 5.63
C THR A 166 -1.01 -11.61 5.03
N LEU A 167 -1.37 -12.29 3.95
CA LEU A 167 -2.67 -12.14 3.28
C LEU A 167 -3.77 -12.91 4.01
N THR A 168 -3.46 -14.11 4.50
CA THR A 168 -4.47 -15.01 5.09
C THR A 168 -4.81 -14.70 6.55
N GLN A 169 -3.89 -14.10 7.32
CA GLN A 169 -4.07 -13.81 8.75
C GLN A 169 -5.16 -12.77 9.05
N ASN A 170 -5.37 -11.82 8.14
CA ASN A 170 -6.35 -10.73 8.32
C ASN A 170 -7.78 -11.09 7.87
N GLY A 171 -8.04 -12.37 7.62
CA GLY A 171 -9.34 -12.87 7.21
C GLY A 171 -9.55 -12.90 5.69
N ILE A 172 -10.55 -13.68 5.27
CA ILE A 172 -10.81 -13.98 3.85
C ILE A 172 -11.17 -12.73 3.03
N ASP A 173 -11.87 -11.77 3.61
CA ASP A 173 -12.31 -10.56 2.90
C ASP A 173 -11.14 -9.61 2.64
N PHE A 174 -10.24 -9.46 3.62
CA PHE A 174 -8.99 -8.72 3.43
C PHE A 174 -8.12 -9.38 2.36
N MET A 175 -7.95 -10.71 2.44
CA MET A 175 -7.19 -11.48 1.45
C MET A 175 -7.74 -11.27 0.03
N ARG A 176 -9.05 -11.45 -0.16
CA ARG A 176 -9.72 -11.26 -1.46
C ARG A 176 -9.54 -9.84 -2.00
N ALA A 177 -9.81 -8.83 -1.18
CA ALA A 177 -9.69 -7.44 -1.58
C ALA A 177 -8.23 -7.09 -1.93
N THR A 178 -7.28 -7.61 -1.17
CA THR A 178 -5.85 -7.33 -1.35
C THR A 178 -5.29 -8.00 -2.60
N VAL A 179 -5.60 -9.27 -2.82
CA VAL A 179 -5.15 -9.98 -4.04
C VAL A 179 -5.80 -9.37 -5.28
N ASN A 180 -7.09 -8.99 -5.20
CA ASN A 180 -7.76 -8.27 -6.28
C ASN A 180 -7.07 -6.93 -6.57
N LEU A 181 -6.73 -6.15 -5.54
CA LEU A 181 -6.02 -4.89 -5.70
C LEU A 181 -4.65 -5.11 -6.36
N LEU A 182 -3.85 -6.07 -5.89
CA LEU A 182 -2.51 -6.31 -6.44
C LEU A 182 -2.58 -6.83 -7.88
N VAL A 183 -3.28 -7.94 -8.10
CA VAL A 183 -3.26 -8.66 -9.39
C VAL A 183 -4.14 -7.98 -10.41
N ASN A 184 -5.41 -7.76 -10.07
CA ASN A 184 -6.40 -7.32 -11.06
C ASN A 184 -6.36 -5.82 -11.26
N VAL A 185 -6.29 -5.04 -10.18
CA VAL A 185 -6.35 -3.57 -10.27
C VAL A 185 -4.99 -3.00 -10.65
N LEU A 186 -3.94 -3.32 -9.92
CA LEU A 186 -2.62 -2.69 -10.08
C LEU A 186 -1.71 -3.44 -11.06
N GLY A 187 -2.09 -4.64 -11.49
CA GLY A 187 -1.32 -5.42 -12.47
C GLY A 187 -0.02 -6.02 -11.93
N PHE A 188 0.12 -6.16 -10.61
CA PHE A 188 1.31 -6.78 -10.03
C PHE A 188 1.43 -8.22 -10.51
N VAL A 189 2.65 -8.59 -10.85
CA VAL A 189 3.03 -9.98 -11.15
C VAL A 189 3.77 -10.57 -9.96
N HIS A 190 3.76 -11.88 -9.79
CA HIS A 190 4.41 -12.50 -8.64
C HIS A 190 5.12 -13.80 -8.98
N THR A 191 6.17 -14.10 -8.23
CA THR A 191 6.89 -15.38 -8.25
C THR A 191 6.92 -15.98 -6.86
N VAL A 192 6.83 -17.30 -6.77
CA VAL A 192 6.99 -18.05 -5.51
C VAL A 192 8.42 -18.52 -5.42
N GLN A 193 9.07 -18.29 -4.28
CA GLN A 193 10.27 -19.04 -3.92
C GLN A 193 9.78 -20.34 -3.28
N GLU A 194 10.13 -21.48 -3.88
CA GLU A 194 9.89 -22.77 -3.24
C GLU A 194 10.60 -22.76 -1.90
N ALA A 195 9.85 -22.99 -0.82
CA ALA A 195 10.43 -23.03 0.51
C ALA A 195 11.46 -24.17 0.55
N ASP A 196 12.63 -23.90 1.13
CA ASP A 196 13.52 -24.96 1.57
C ASP A 196 12.73 -25.92 2.48
N GLU A 197 13.14 -27.18 2.58
CA GLU A 197 12.43 -28.28 3.28
C GLU A 197 12.14 -28.03 4.79
N SER A 198 12.37 -26.82 5.30
CA SER A 198 12.20 -26.38 6.69
C SER A 198 10.76 -26.37 7.20
N GLY A 199 9.75 -26.59 6.34
CA GLY A 199 8.37 -26.78 6.76
C GLY A 199 7.71 -25.54 7.38
N GLU A 200 8.26 -24.35 7.17
CA GLU A 200 7.59 -23.11 7.54
C GLU A 200 6.26 -23.00 6.77
N GLN A 201 5.17 -22.81 7.51
CA GLN A 201 3.82 -22.74 6.97
C GLN A 201 3.66 -21.44 6.18
N GLY A 202 3.94 -21.47 4.88
CA GLY A 202 3.64 -20.38 3.96
C GLY A 202 4.67 -20.23 2.86
N SER A 203 4.20 -19.98 1.63
CA SER A 203 5.09 -19.67 0.52
C SER A 203 5.63 -18.24 0.64
N LEU A 204 6.94 -18.06 0.48
CA LEU A 204 7.54 -16.74 0.36
C LEU A 204 7.32 -16.23 -1.07
N ARG A 205 6.58 -15.13 -1.20
CA ARG A 205 6.17 -14.60 -2.50
C ARG A 205 6.80 -13.24 -2.75
N THR A 206 7.39 -13.11 -3.93
CA THR A 206 7.91 -11.82 -4.42
C THR A 206 6.95 -11.25 -5.45
N TRP A 207 6.47 -10.04 -5.19
CA TRP A 207 5.57 -9.28 -6.04
C TRP A 207 6.35 -8.19 -6.77
N TYR A 208 6.10 -8.00 -8.06
CA TYR A 208 6.71 -6.95 -8.86
C TYR A 208 5.61 -6.02 -9.35
N ILE A 209 5.90 -4.72 -9.27
CA ILE A 209 4.98 -3.71 -9.82
C ILE A 209 4.83 -3.88 -11.33
N ASP A 210 3.64 -3.57 -11.84
CA ASP A 210 3.33 -3.60 -13.27
C ASP A 210 4.32 -2.75 -14.07
N ASN A 211 4.95 -3.35 -15.07
CA ASN A 211 5.94 -2.69 -15.92
C ASN A 211 5.32 -1.65 -16.87
N THR A 212 3.99 -1.54 -16.91
CA THR A 212 3.25 -0.53 -17.67
C THR A 212 2.85 0.70 -16.86
N LEU A 213 3.04 0.69 -15.53
CA LEU A 213 2.74 1.85 -14.67
C LEU A 213 3.77 2.95 -14.87
N SER A 214 3.31 4.11 -15.36
CA SER A 214 4.13 5.32 -15.53
C SER A 214 4.32 6.09 -14.23
N ASP A 215 5.35 6.92 -14.16
CA ASP A 215 5.60 7.76 -12.98
C ASP A 215 4.47 8.76 -12.71
N SER A 216 3.81 9.29 -13.75
CA SER A 216 2.66 10.19 -13.56
C SER A 216 1.48 9.49 -12.90
N GLU A 217 1.24 8.24 -13.29
CA GLU A 217 0.20 7.43 -12.68
C GLU A 217 0.56 7.03 -11.25
N ILE A 218 1.78 6.55 -11.01
CA ILE A 218 2.26 6.20 -9.66
C ILE A 218 2.15 7.41 -8.72
N LEU A 219 2.56 8.61 -9.16
CA LEU A 219 2.38 9.85 -8.38
C LEU A 219 0.91 10.14 -8.06
N THR A 220 0.00 9.83 -8.99
CA THR A 220 -1.44 10.01 -8.77
C THR A 220 -1.99 9.01 -7.76
N LEU A 221 -1.54 7.75 -7.81
CA LEU A 221 -1.89 6.71 -6.82
C LEU A 221 -1.36 7.06 -5.43
N ILE A 222 -0.10 7.50 -5.31
CA ILE A 222 0.52 7.90 -4.04
C ILE A 222 -0.30 8.98 -3.32
N LYS A 223 -0.86 9.94 -4.06
CA LYS A 223 -1.68 11.03 -3.48
C LYS A 223 -2.94 10.55 -2.75
N LYS A 224 -3.38 9.31 -2.99
CA LYS A 224 -4.56 8.72 -2.31
C LYS A 224 -4.23 8.03 -1.00
N PHE A 225 -2.96 7.75 -0.74
CA PHE A 225 -2.56 7.11 0.52
C PHE A 225 -2.75 8.05 1.71
N PRO A 226 -3.01 7.49 2.92
CA PRO A 226 -2.93 8.26 4.14
C PRO A 226 -1.60 9.00 4.26
N LYS A 227 -1.61 10.16 4.93
CA LYS A 227 -0.38 10.91 5.22
C LYS A 227 0.61 10.01 5.95
N GLU A 228 1.89 10.14 5.63
CA GLU A 228 2.94 9.28 6.18
C GLU A 228 3.05 9.36 7.71
N THR A 229 2.70 10.51 8.29
CA THR A 229 2.61 10.68 9.75
C THR A 229 1.63 9.70 10.39
N TYR A 230 0.54 9.35 9.70
CA TYR A 230 -0.45 8.35 10.15
C TYR A 230 0.13 6.92 10.13
N LEU A 231 1.09 6.64 9.26
CA LEU A 231 1.72 5.34 9.10
C LEU A 231 3.09 5.25 9.80
N SER A 232 3.55 6.33 10.45
CA SER A 232 4.90 6.46 11.01
C SER A 232 5.23 5.37 12.02
N ASN A 233 4.29 5.06 12.93
CA ASN A 233 4.45 4.07 14.00
C ASN A 233 4.28 2.61 13.55
N VAL A 234 3.95 2.37 12.29
CA VAL A 234 3.67 1.02 11.77
C VAL A 234 4.86 0.54 10.96
N ARG A 235 5.33 -0.69 11.18
CA ARG A 235 6.36 -1.29 10.32
C ARG A 235 5.71 -1.74 9.00
N ALA A 236 6.35 -1.44 7.87
CA ALA A 236 5.89 -1.94 6.57
C ALA A 236 6.00 -3.48 6.52
N THR A 237 5.02 -4.14 5.93
CA THR A 237 5.09 -5.57 5.64
C THR A 237 6.20 -5.87 4.66
N GLY A 238 6.94 -6.96 4.87
CA GLY A 238 7.84 -7.54 3.87
C GLY A 238 9.13 -6.78 3.63
N LEU A 239 9.94 -7.33 2.73
CA LEU A 239 11.16 -6.72 2.20
C LEU A 239 10.82 -6.01 0.88
N ILE A 240 11.28 -4.78 0.71
CA ILE A 240 11.06 -3.97 -0.49
C ILE A 240 12.42 -3.59 -1.06
N GLU A 241 12.65 -3.90 -2.33
CA GLU A 241 13.94 -3.69 -3.00
C GLU A 241 13.76 -3.44 -4.50
N LEU A 242 14.86 -3.12 -5.20
CA LEU A 242 14.87 -3.04 -6.65
C LEU A 242 15.30 -4.41 -7.21
N SER A 243 14.54 -4.91 -8.17
CA SER A 243 14.84 -6.16 -8.85
C SER A 243 15.77 -5.95 -10.06
N SER A 244 16.14 -7.06 -10.71
CA SER A 244 16.87 -7.03 -11.98
C SER A 244 15.97 -6.74 -13.21
N GLN A 245 14.64 -6.76 -13.04
CA GLN A 245 13.70 -6.56 -14.15
C GLN A 245 13.64 -5.09 -14.55
N GLN A 246 13.49 -4.82 -15.85
CA GLN A 246 13.49 -3.46 -16.40
C GLN A 246 12.07 -2.99 -16.73
N ARG A 247 11.84 -1.69 -16.55
CA ARG A 247 10.68 -0.93 -17.00
C ARG A 247 11.03 -0.16 -18.28
N SER A 248 10.04 0.06 -19.14
CA SER A 248 10.24 0.87 -20.35
C SER A 248 10.70 2.29 -20.00
N PRO A 249 11.76 2.83 -20.64
CA PRO A 249 12.25 4.18 -20.40
C PRO A 249 11.20 5.27 -20.62
N ASN A 250 10.27 5.07 -21.56
CA ASN A 250 9.21 6.03 -21.89
C ASN A 250 8.19 6.23 -20.75
N LEU A 251 8.16 5.33 -19.77
CA LEU A 251 7.28 5.41 -18.59
C LEU A 251 7.93 6.15 -17.42
N ILE A 252 9.24 6.42 -17.52
CA ILE A 252 10.04 7.08 -16.49
C ILE A 252 10.02 8.58 -16.77
N LYS A 253 9.48 9.36 -15.83
CA LYS A 253 9.64 10.81 -15.88
C LYS A 253 11.06 11.14 -15.45
N THR A 254 11.93 11.40 -16.41
CA THR A 254 13.22 12.01 -16.11
C THR A 254 12.98 13.48 -15.78
N SER A 255 13.70 14.02 -14.79
CA SER A 255 13.67 15.45 -14.46
C SER A 255 13.97 16.36 -15.66
N LYS A 256 14.66 15.83 -16.68
CA LYS A 256 14.94 16.50 -17.97
C LYS A 256 13.78 16.49 -18.96
N GLY A 257 12.86 15.51 -18.90
CA GLY A 257 11.68 15.45 -19.78
C GLY A 257 10.60 16.48 -19.44
N ASN A 258 10.62 17.05 -18.23
CA ASN A 258 9.63 18.02 -17.75
C ASN A 258 9.77 19.40 -18.42
N ILE A 259 10.94 19.74 -18.96
CA ILE A 259 11.15 21.03 -19.64
C ILE A 259 10.53 20.99 -21.04
N TYR A 260 10.76 19.90 -21.77
CA TYR A 260 10.21 19.69 -23.11
C TYR A 260 8.69 19.40 -23.08
N GLU A 261 8.19 18.54 -22.17
CA GLU A 261 6.74 18.31 -22.03
C GLU A 261 5.97 19.59 -21.65
N LYS A 262 6.53 20.45 -20.79
CA LYS A 262 5.91 21.75 -20.48
C LYS A 262 5.85 22.67 -21.71
N PHE A 263 6.86 22.63 -22.56
CA PHE A 263 6.93 23.42 -23.78
C PHE A 263 5.90 22.97 -24.82
N PHE A 264 5.64 21.66 -24.94
CA PHE A 264 4.77 21.09 -25.99
C PHE A 264 3.32 20.82 -25.57
N ILE A 265 3.01 20.69 -24.26
CA ILE A 265 1.63 20.39 -23.79
C ILE A 265 0.77 21.67 -23.63
N GLN A 266 1.38 22.87 -23.60
CA GLN A 266 0.63 24.15 -23.56
C GLN A 266 1.17 25.23 -24.51
N PRO A 267 1.10 25.07 -25.84
CA PRO A 267 1.19 26.21 -26.73
C PRO A 267 -0.13 27.01 -26.63
N GLY A 268 -0.13 28.11 -25.86
CA GLY A 268 -1.14 29.18 -26.00
C GLY A 268 -2.38 29.20 -25.08
N ARG A 269 -2.21 29.16 -23.75
CA ARG A 269 -3.22 29.69 -22.79
C ARG A 269 -2.45 30.34 -21.61
N GLU A 270 -2.52 31.62 -21.27
CA GLU A 270 -3.39 32.77 -21.62
C GLU A 270 -2.59 33.96 -22.21
N PRO A 271 -3.22 34.91 -22.95
CA PRO A 271 -2.53 35.81 -23.89
C PRO A 271 -1.76 37.03 -23.32
N ASP A 272 -1.68 37.25 -22.01
CA ASP A 272 -1.23 38.58 -21.52
C ASP A 272 0.08 38.62 -20.72
N VAL A 273 0.76 37.50 -20.42
CA VAL A 273 2.07 37.56 -19.73
C VAL A 273 2.96 36.38 -20.12
N TYR A 274 3.33 36.28 -21.40
CA TYR A 274 4.57 35.59 -21.75
C TYR A 274 5.42 36.55 -22.56
N ASP A 275 6.45 37.08 -21.91
CA ASP A 275 7.42 37.98 -22.52
C ASP A 275 8.14 37.23 -23.64
N LEU A 276 7.99 37.70 -24.88
CA LEU A 276 8.62 37.12 -26.05
C LEU A 276 10.16 37.13 -25.91
N ASP A 277 10.72 38.09 -25.14
CA ASP A 277 12.14 38.10 -24.81
C ASP A 277 12.53 36.94 -23.89
N GLN A 278 11.66 36.58 -22.94
CA GLN A 278 11.88 35.45 -22.05
C GLN A 278 11.80 34.13 -22.83
N MET A 279 10.86 34.01 -23.76
CA MET A 279 10.76 32.85 -24.65
C MET A 279 11.98 32.72 -25.57
N GLY A 280 12.48 33.83 -26.11
CA GLY A 280 13.71 33.87 -26.91
C GLY A 280 14.95 33.45 -26.12
N LYS A 281 15.08 33.89 -24.86
CA LYS A 281 16.18 33.50 -23.96
C LYS A 281 16.12 32.03 -23.57
N GLU A 282 14.93 31.49 -23.30
CA GLU A 282 14.74 30.07 -23.00
C GLU A 282 15.08 29.18 -24.21
N LEU A 283 14.67 29.58 -25.41
CA LEU A 283 15.04 28.89 -26.65
C LEU A 283 16.56 28.93 -26.91
N GLN A 284 17.20 30.08 -26.72
CA GLN A 284 18.66 30.17 -26.86
C GLN A 284 19.41 29.33 -25.82
N THR A 285 18.90 29.24 -24.58
CA THR A 285 19.49 28.38 -23.55
C THR A 285 19.38 26.90 -23.93
N ILE A 286 18.23 26.47 -24.47
CA ILE A 286 18.03 25.11 -24.99
C ILE A 286 18.99 24.82 -26.16
N ILE A 287 19.15 25.77 -27.09
CA ILE A 287 20.06 25.66 -28.24
C ILE A 287 21.52 25.55 -27.76
N HIS A 288 21.90 26.32 -26.74
CA HIS A 288 23.27 26.34 -26.21
C HIS A 288 23.60 25.07 -25.40
N ASP A 289 22.62 24.47 -24.72
CA ASP A 289 22.78 23.25 -23.94
C ASP A 289 22.68 21.94 -24.78
N THR A 290 22.32 22.03 -26.07
CA THR A 290 22.11 20.88 -26.96
C THR A 290 23.07 20.86 -28.16
N GLN A 291 24.36 21.10 -27.91
CA GLN A 291 25.43 21.05 -28.94
C GLN A 291 25.53 19.72 -29.72
N ASP A 292 24.88 18.63 -29.29
CA ASP A 292 24.91 17.34 -29.98
C ASP A 292 23.72 17.10 -30.94
N ASN A 293 22.86 18.08 -31.21
CA ASN A 293 21.66 17.88 -32.04
C ASN A 293 21.37 18.99 -33.07
N GLU A 294 22.43 19.67 -33.56
CA GLU A 294 22.33 20.72 -34.60
C GLU A 294 21.49 20.29 -35.81
N ASN A 295 21.56 19.02 -36.22
CA ASN A 295 20.82 18.52 -37.39
C ASN A 295 19.31 18.49 -37.21
N TRP A 296 18.80 18.20 -36.00
CA TRP A 296 17.35 18.16 -35.79
C TRP A 296 16.75 19.56 -35.70
N VAL A 297 17.39 20.45 -34.94
CA VAL A 297 16.96 21.85 -34.80
C VAL A 297 17.04 22.57 -36.15
N HIS A 298 18.11 22.36 -36.91
CA HIS A 298 18.25 22.91 -38.25
C HIS A 298 17.19 22.37 -39.23
N ASN A 299 16.80 21.10 -39.12
CA ASN A 299 15.73 20.53 -39.95
C ASN A 299 14.34 21.03 -39.54
N PHE A 300 14.07 21.19 -38.24
CA PHE A 300 12.80 21.73 -37.73
C PHE A 300 12.61 23.20 -38.11
N LEU A 301 13.66 24.02 -37.99
CA LEU A 301 13.60 25.45 -38.30
C LEU A 301 13.49 25.74 -39.81
N ASN A 302 14.13 24.92 -40.66
CA ASN A 302 14.15 25.17 -42.09
C ASN A 302 13.06 24.43 -42.87
N GLN A 303 12.56 23.30 -42.35
CA GLN A 303 11.58 22.45 -43.04
C GLN A 303 10.62 21.77 -42.04
N PRO A 304 9.73 22.53 -41.38
CA PRO A 304 8.84 21.99 -40.32
C PRO A 304 7.89 20.88 -40.82
N ASN A 305 7.63 20.81 -42.13
CA ASN A 305 6.74 19.84 -42.75
C ASN A 305 7.40 18.48 -43.09
N LEU A 306 8.70 18.29 -42.82
CA LEU A 306 9.43 17.06 -43.17
C LEU A 306 9.70 16.12 -41.99
N ILE A 307 9.20 16.45 -40.79
CA ILE A 307 9.19 15.50 -39.67
C ILE A 307 7.95 14.61 -39.84
N ASN A 308 8.16 13.44 -40.44
CA ASN A 308 7.10 12.47 -40.73
C ASN A 308 6.38 11.98 -39.45
N ASP A 309 5.06 11.78 -39.62
CA ASP A 309 4.09 11.05 -38.79
C ASP A 309 3.56 11.68 -37.48
N ASP A 310 3.39 13.01 -37.43
CA ASP A 310 2.57 13.66 -36.38
C ASP A 310 1.49 14.58 -37.01
N PRO A 311 0.21 14.55 -36.55
CA PRO A 311 -0.90 15.21 -37.23
C PRO A 311 -0.97 16.73 -36.97
N LEU A 312 0.15 17.37 -36.66
CA LEU A 312 0.24 18.80 -36.38
C LEU A 312 0.41 19.68 -37.64
N SER A 313 0.52 19.08 -38.83
CA SER A 313 0.83 19.77 -40.10
C SER A 313 -0.27 20.69 -40.65
N HIS A 314 -1.34 20.98 -39.91
CA HIS A 314 -2.46 21.79 -40.41
C HIS A 314 -2.70 23.08 -39.60
N ASN A 315 -1.76 23.49 -38.75
CA ASN A 315 -1.95 24.68 -37.93
C ASN A 315 -1.47 25.96 -38.65
N VAL A 316 -2.31 26.49 -39.55
CA VAL A 316 -2.14 27.77 -40.27
C VAL A 316 -1.85 28.95 -39.32
N ALA A 317 -2.23 28.84 -38.03
CA ALA A 317 -1.92 29.86 -37.03
C ALA A 317 -0.43 29.90 -36.65
N PHE A 318 0.27 28.77 -36.67
CA PHE A 318 1.69 28.69 -36.30
C PHE A 318 2.57 29.34 -37.39
N GLU A 319 2.28 29.06 -38.65
CA GLU A 319 3.02 29.63 -39.79
C GLU A 319 2.85 31.16 -39.86
N LYS A 320 1.67 31.68 -39.47
CA LYS A 320 1.44 33.11 -39.35
C LYS A 320 2.22 33.76 -38.21
N ILE A 321 2.19 33.16 -37.01
CA ILE A 321 2.94 33.66 -35.84
C ILE A 321 4.45 33.65 -36.10
N PHE A 322 4.95 32.60 -36.75
CA PHE A 322 6.38 32.48 -37.11
C PHE A 322 6.81 33.55 -38.12
N ASN A 323 6.01 33.80 -39.16
CA ASN A 323 6.30 34.85 -40.15
C ASN A 323 6.21 36.26 -39.56
N ASP A 324 5.25 36.50 -38.65
CA ASP A 324 5.10 37.80 -37.98
C ASP A 324 6.30 38.10 -37.04
N ALA A 325 6.84 37.08 -36.36
CA ALA A 325 8.04 37.22 -35.53
C ALA A 325 9.32 37.50 -36.35
N ASN A 326 9.45 36.88 -37.53
CA ASN A 326 10.62 37.05 -38.39
C ASN A 326 10.68 38.42 -39.09
N VAL A 327 9.54 39.13 -39.17
CA VAL A 327 9.47 40.51 -39.67
C VAL A 327 9.91 41.52 -38.60
N GLN A 328 9.73 41.22 -37.31
CA GLN A 328 10.18 42.07 -36.20
C GLN A 328 11.71 42.04 -35.99
N ASP A 329 12.37 40.94 -36.33
CA ASP A 329 13.82 40.74 -36.15
C ASP A 329 14.69 41.76 -36.93
N LYS A 330 14.20 42.25 -38.08
CA LYS A 330 14.91 43.27 -38.88
C LYS A 330 14.83 44.69 -38.31
N SER A 331 13.85 44.96 -37.45
CA SER A 331 13.71 46.26 -36.77
C SER A 331 14.60 46.33 -35.53
N TRP A 332 14.66 45.22 -34.79
CA TRP A 332 15.31 45.17 -33.48
C TRP A 332 16.85 45.10 -33.58
N ALA A 333 17.39 44.41 -34.59
CA ALA A 333 18.83 44.39 -34.85
C ALA A 333 19.43 45.79 -35.11
N ASN A 334 18.63 46.74 -35.59
CA ASN A 334 19.06 48.13 -35.82
C ASN A 334 18.97 49.00 -34.55
N GLU A 335 18.03 48.73 -33.64
CA GLU A 335 17.89 49.47 -32.37
C GLU A 335 18.92 49.00 -31.31
N PHE A 336 19.26 47.70 -31.32
CA PHE A 336 20.24 47.12 -30.39
C PHE A 336 21.69 47.58 -30.68
N GLN A 337 22.01 47.88 -31.94
CA GLN A 337 23.30 48.46 -32.32
C GLN A 337 23.43 49.92 -31.82
N GLN A 338 22.31 50.64 -31.69
CA GLN A 338 22.30 52.06 -31.31
C GLN A 338 22.36 52.28 -29.79
N GLN A 339 21.86 51.33 -28.98
CA GLN A 339 21.95 51.40 -27.51
C GLN A 339 23.33 51.03 -26.94
N ASN A 340 24.07 50.14 -27.59
CA ASN A 340 25.39 49.70 -27.10
C ASN A 340 26.50 50.77 -27.26
N ASP A 341 26.33 51.71 -28.20
CA ASP A 341 27.27 52.83 -28.38
C ASP A 341 27.13 53.91 -27.30
N ASP A 342 25.94 54.04 -26.69
CA ASP A 342 25.65 55.05 -25.66
C ASP A 342 25.99 54.60 -24.22
N GLU A 343 25.96 53.29 -23.95
CA GLU A 343 26.24 52.73 -22.60
C GLU A 343 27.74 52.57 -22.28
N SER A 344 28.60 52.46 -23.29
CA SER A 344 30.07 52.39 -23.08
C SER A 344 30.69 53.69 -22.53
N ASN A 345 29.96 54.81 -22.53
CA ASN A 345 30.47 56.10 -22.07
C ASN A 345 30.13 56.47 -20.60
N LYS A 346 29.46 55.59 -19.83
CA LYS A 346 28.94 55.96 -18.49
C LYS A 346 29.49 55.21 -17.27
N ILE A 347 30.43 54.27 -17.42
CA ILE A 347 30.92 53.47 -16.29
C ILE A 347 32.35 53.87 -15.89
N VAL A 348 32.49 55.02 -15.23
CA VAL A 348 33.59 55.31 -14.28
C VAL A 348 32.97 56.07 -13.10
N GLU A 349 32.61 55.36 -12.02
CA GLU A 349 32.88 55.75 -10.61
C GLU A 349 32.16 54.87 -9.55
N GLN A 350 32.97 54.40 -8.59
CA GLN A 350 32.69 54.11 -7.15
C GLN A 350 31.82 52.88 -6.78
N LYS A 351 32.39 51.77 -6.25
CA LYS A 351 32.92 51.48 -4.88
C LYS A 351 31.86 51.40 -3.73
N SER A 352 31.39 50.18 -3.45
CA SER A 352 31.32 49.35 -2.19
C SER A 352 31.31 49.99 -0.77
N PRO A 353 31.03 49.26 0.37
CA PRO A 353 30.31 47.97 0.64
C PRO A 353 29.49 47.88 2.00
N VAL A 354 29.10 46.64 2.40
CA VAL A 354 28.78 46.05 3.75
C VAL A 354 27.30 46.25 4.24
N SER A 355 26.55 45.35 4.92
CA SER A 355 26.83 44.22 5.84
C SER A 355 25.68 43.19 6.06
N ASN A 356 26.06 42.06 6.66
CA ASN A 356 25.32 40.87 7.16
C ASN A 356 24.16 41.10 8.17
N GLY A 357 23.33 40.06 8.34
CA GLY A 357 22.54 39.79 9.56
C GLY A 357 21.83 38.42 9.55
N ASP A 358 22.35 37.47 10.34
CA ASP A 358 21.71 36.23 10.84
C ASP A 358 20.37 36.49 11.54
N TRP A 359 19.49 35.49 11.67
CA TRP A 359 18.82 35.08 12.94
C TRP A 359 18.10 33.73 12.76
N ALA A 360 18.49 32.76 13.58
CA ALA A 360 17.71 31.56 13.92
C ALA A 360 17.56 31.54 15.45
N SER A 361 16.36 31.31 15.97
CA SER A 361 16.11 30.47 17.18
C SER A 361 14.70 30.64 17.76
N GLU A 362 14.27 29.56 18.45
CA GLU A 362 13.24 29.45 19.49
C GLU A 362 11.81 29.09 19.05
N PHE A 363 11.38 27.86 19.38
CA PHE A 363 10.33 27.64 20.38
C PHE A 363 10.31 26.16 20.82
N SER A 364 10.35 25.95 22.14
CA SER A 364 9.94 24.73 22.86
C SER A 364 8.89 25.13 23.88
N THR A 365 7.85 24.31 24.09
CA THR A 365 7.52 23.63 25.37
C THR A 365 6.08 23.08 25.42
N ASN A 366 5.99 21.82 25.88
CA ASN A 366 5.03 21.18 26.81
C ASN A 366 3.52 21.07 26.54
N THR A 367 3.01 19.82 26.53
CA THR A 367 1.83 19.30 27.28
C THR A 367 1.80 17.76 27.13
N SER A 368 2.08 16.98 28.18
CA SER A 368 1.22 16.42 29.25
C SER A 368 0.57 15.06 28.91
N GLU A 369 0.89 14.09 29.77
CA GLU A 369 0.53 12.66 29.78
C GLU A 369 -0.97 12.38 29.99
N GLY A 370 -1.43 11.25 29.44
CA GLY A 370 -2.72 10.64 29.73
C GLY A 370 -2.93 9.33 28.95
N ASP A 371 -2.72 8.20 29.63
CA ASP A 371 -3.17 6.83 29.34
C ASP A 371 -3.20 6.35 27.88
N VAL A 372 -2.05 5.87 27.41
CA VAL A 372 -1.96 4.95 26.27
C VAL A 372 -1.59 3.57 26.83
N LYS A 373 -2.54 2.64 26.84
CA LYS A 373 -2.21 1.22 27.03
C LYS A 373 -1.23 0.80 25.93
N ASP A 374 -0.12 0.26 26.37
CA ASP A 374 0.99 -0.21 25.54
C ASP A 374 0.46 -1.24 24.53
N LEU A 375 0.52 -0.89 23.23
CA LEU A 375 0.14 -1.78 22.12
C LEU A 375 0.94 -3.09 22.13
N GLY A 376 2.09 -3.12 22.82
CA GLY A 376 2.88 -4.33 23.05
C GLY A 376 2.27 -5.35 24.02
N GLU A 377 1.28 -5.00 24.85
CA GLU A 377 0.55 -5.96 25.71
C GLU A 377 -0.58 -6.68 24.96
N LEU A 378 -1.31 -5.98 24.09
CA LEU A 378 -2.38 -6.58 23.27
C LEU A 378 -1.85 -7.61 22.25
N GLN A 379 -0.64 -7.38 21.70
CA GLN A 379 -0.01 -8.34 20.79
C GLN A 379 0.48 -9.59 21.54
N ARG A 380 0.98 -9.45 22.77
CA ARG A 380 1.41 -10.59 23.61
C ARG A 380 0.24 -11.45 24.06
N ASP A 381 -0.92 -10.86 24.34
CA ASP A 381 -2.14 -11.60 24.65
C ASP A 381 -2.72 -12.30 23.43
N TYR A 382 -2.63 -11.69 22.24
CA TYR A 382 -2.99 -12.34 20.97
C TYR A 382 -2.13 -13.58 20.70
N ASP A 383 -0.81 -13.45 20.84
CA ASP A 383 0.13 -14.56 20.58
C ASP A 383 0.00 -15.68 21.63
N ARG A 384 -0.26 -15.35 22.91
CA ARG A 384 -0.59 -16.36 23.94
C ARG A 384 -1.89 -17.11 23.66
N LEU A 385 -2.89 -16.42 23.12
CA LEU A 385 -4.17 -17.04 22.82
C LEU A 385 -4.13 -17.91 21.57
N HIS A 386 -3.20 -17.68 20.64
CA HIS A 386 -3.17 -18.33 19.33
C HIS A 386 -2.03 -19.35 19.15
N TYR A 387 -0.95 -19.24 19.93
CA TYR A 387 0.23 -20.09 19.77
C TYR A 387 0.75 -20.71 21.09
N GLY A 388 0.00 -20.56 22.20
CA GLY A 388 0.32 -21.14 23.51
C GLY A 388 -0.41 -22.43 23.83
#